data_AF-A0AAV1ZVG3-F1
#
_entry.id   AF-A0AAV1ZVG3-F1
#
_cell.length_a   1.000
_cell.length_b   1.000
_cell.length_c   1.000
_cell.angle_alpha   90.00
_cell.angle_beta   90.00
_cell.angle_gamma   90.00
#
_symmetry.space_group_name_H-M   'P 1'
#
loop_
_entity.id
_entity.type
_entity.pdbx_description
1 polymer ?
#
loop_
_entity_poly.entity_id
_entity_poly.type
_entity_poly.pdbx_seq_one_letter_code
_entity_poly.pdbx_strand_id
1 'polypeptide(L)'
;MLGSSPQKPCNSGLKPDNKPKNRYPDLLPYDDSRVILQKYKNDPSSDYINASYVDGYKKGTRYICTQGPLDKTVGDFWRMIWQEDVNAIVMTANIIEHGKKKCEKYWPDKVLKVADLIITFLNEVVFIDYTIRNFKIVKMGVSGHRVVRQYQYTAWPDHGVPTYPLALIEMMQNVKDFQKEQQKATPWVLHCSAGVGRSGTMMVLDSALEMSLAEGKVDVLGILYKMRQQRLNLIETVDQYTFVYRALVEYHFGDISYKPANEMVLYFNKLRHFDSGKKKTGLEIQFESCPTFWPQSGSMQQGNIKIQHLASEAEYFGGVLVRKFCVKNPKGKRRTIKTFHLHGWRREDFVPPQVDTIVQLIAKVEKWTRKSGPAPILVTCYDGCRASGFYCAASYLAAQIHDTLQADVIQAVRTVRLHRPTFIPTVEQYRWLYELSCFLVSEKILK
;
A
#
# COMPACT_ATOMS: atom_id res chain seq x y z
N MET A 1 -33.08 -1.07 10.54
CA MET A 1 -32.47 -2.40 10.32
C MET A 1 -32.84 -2.85 8.92
N LEU A 2 -31.89 -2.84 7.97
CA LEU A 2 -32.14 -3.36 6.63
C LEU A 2 -32.11 -4.89 6.70
N GLY A 3 -33.22 -5.55 6.37
CA GLY A 3 -33.27 -7.01 6.26
C GLY A 3 -32.28 -7.52 5.20
N SER A 4 -31.88 -8.79 5.31
CA SER A 4 -31.09 -9.46 4.28
C SER A 4 -31.86 -9.40 2.96
N SER A 5 -31.31 -8.73 1.94
CA SER A 5 -31.91 -8.77 0.60
C SER A 5 -31.87 -10.21 0.09
N PRO A 6 -32.95 -10.71 -0.52
CA PRO A 6 -32.96 -12.06 -1.06
C PRO A 6 -31.86 -12.19 -2.11
N GLN A 7 -31.03 -13.23 -1.97
CA GLN A 7 -30.01 -13.54 -2.98
C GLN A 7 -30.70 -13.89 -4.29
N LYS A 8 -30.25 -13.26 -5.37
CA LYS A 8 -30.72 -13.55 -6.73
C LYS A 8 -30.10 -14.86 -7.24
N PRO A 9 -30.71 -15.51 -8.24
CA PRO A 9 -30.16 -16.75 -8.81
C PRO A 9 -28.77 -16.59 -9.42
N CYS A 10 -27.92 -17.61 -9.25
CA CYS A 10 -26.57 -17.73 -9.85
C CYS A 10 -26.42 -19.03 -10.65
N ASN A 11 -27.51 -19.51 -11.27
CA ASN A 11 -27.60 -20.84 -11.86
C ASN A 11 -26.54 -21.06 -12.96
N SER A 12 -26.22 -20.02 -13.74
CA SER A 12 -25.22 -20.12 -14.81
C SER A 12 -23.84 -20.49 -14.27
N GLY A 13 -23.43 -19.90 -13.13
CA GLY A 13 -22.14 -20.19 -12.49
C GLY A 13 -22.07 -21.58 -11.83
N LEU A 14 -23.22 -22.16 -11.52
CA LEU A 14 -23.34 -23.48 -10.89
C LEU A 14 -23.33 -24.66 -11.88
N LYS A 15 -23.46 -24.39 -13.20
CA LYS A 15 -23.41 -25.44 -14.23
C LYS A 15 -22.08 -26.22 -14.19
N PRO A 16 -22.09 -27.55 -14.38
CA PRO A 16 -20.88 -28.37 -14.34
C PRO A 16 -19.73 -27.83 -15.20
N ASP A 17 -20.01 -27.39 -16.43
CA ASP A 17 -19.00 -26.86 -17.37
C ASP A 17 -18.42 -25.50 -16.95
N ASN A 18 -19.15 -24.75 -16.12
CA ASN A 18 -18.77 -23.41 -15.68
C ASN A 18 -18.09 -23.39 -14.31
N LYS A 19 -18.33 -24.40 -13.46
CA LYS A 19 -17.66 -24.53 -12.15
C LYS A 19 -16.14 -24.35 -12.23
N PRO A 20 -15.43 -24.97 -13.20
CA PRO A 20 -13.99 -24.81 -13.29
C PRO A 20 -13.57 -23.37 -13.60
N LYS A 21 -14.41 -22.54 -14.24
CA LYS A 21 -14.14 -21.14 -14.60
C LYS A 21 -14.25 -20.18 -13.40
N ASN A 22 -14.71 -20.66 -12.24
CA ASN A 22 -14.83 -19.86 -11.02
C ASN A 22 -13.59 -20.02 -10.14
N ARG A 23 -12.98 -18.90 -9.72
CA ARG A 23 -11.85 -18.91 -8.79
C ARG A 23 -12.29 -19.32 -7.38
N TYR A 24 -13.47 -18.87 -6.98
CA TYR A 24 -14.09 -19.20 -5.70
C TYR A 24 -15.52 -19.70 -5.97
N PRO A 25 -15.90 -20.90 -5.48
CA PRO A 25 -17.17 -21.54 -5.82
C PRO A 25 -18.38 -20.83 -5.21
N ASP A 26 -18.18 -20.04 -4.16
CA ASP A 26 -19.17 -19.29 -3.40
C ASP A 26 -19.35 -17.83 -3.87
N LEU A 27 -18.48 -17.36 -4.78
CA LEU A 27 -18.50 -15.98 -5.30
C LEU A 27 -18.84 -15.99 -6.79
N LEU A 28 -20.13 -16.15 -7.07
CA LEU A 28 -20.69 -16.27 -8.40
C LEU A 28 -21.41 -14.98 -8.83
N PRO A 29 -21.43 -14.64 -10.13
CA PRO A 29 -22.25 -13.55 -10.64
C PRO A 29 -23.74 -13.96 -10.61
N TYR A 30 -24.62 -13.00 -10.34
CA TYR A 30 -26.06 -13.21 -10.51
C TYR A 30 -26.40 -13.38 -12.00
N ASP A 31 -27.41 -14.20 -12.30
CA ASP A 31 -27.83 -14.49 -13.67
C ASP A 31 -28.35 -13.26 -14.41
N ASP A 32 -28.99 -12.32 -13.71
CA ASP A 32 -29.60 -11.11 -14.29
C ASP A 32 -28.59 -9.99 -14.60
N SER A 33 -27.42 -10.02 -13.97
CA SER A 33 -26.38 -9.00 -14.13
C SER A 33 -25.08 -9.55 -14.72
N ARG A 34 -24.96 -10.86 -14.97
CA ARG A 34 -23.74 -11.45 -15.50
C ARG A 34 -23.40 -10.92 -16.89
N VAL A 35 -22.11 -10.85 -17.19
CA VAL A 35 -21.66 -10.65 -18.57
C VAL A 35 -21.88 -11.95 -19.35
N ILE A 36 -22.48 -11.84 -20.54
CA ILE A 36 -22.76 -12.98 -21.43
C ILE A 36 -21.86 -12.87 -22.65
N LEU A 37 -20.91 -13.80 -22.80
CA LEU A 37 -20.03 -13.82 -23.96
C LEU A 37 -20.76 -14.38 -25.19
N GLN A 38 -20.39 -13.90 -26.38
CA GLN A 38 -20.82 -14.49 -27.63
C GLN A 38 -20.36 -15.95 -27.71
N LYS A 39 -21.32 -16.86 -27.93
CA LYS A 39 -21.07 -18.30 -27.99
C LYS A 39 -20.20 -18.66 -29.19
N TYR A 40 -19.22 -19.54 -28.97
CA TYR A 40 -18.60 -20.30 -30.04
C TYR A 40 -19.60 -21.31 -30.61
N LYS A 41 -19.58 -21.51 -31.94
CA LYS A 41 -20.51 -22.40 -32.65
C LYS A 41 -20.55 -23.83 -32.07
N ASN A 42 -19.44 -24.31 -31.52
CA ASN A 42 -19.28 -25.69 -31.05
C ASN A 42 -19.15 -25.81 -29.52
N ASP A 43 -19.37 -24.73 -28.76
CA ASP A 43 -19.30 -24.76 -27.29
C ASP A 43 -20.47 -23.97 -26.69
N PRO A 44 -21.59 -24.63 -26.35
CA PRO A 44 -22.74 -23.99 -25.72
C PRO A 44 -22.47 -23.36 -24.35
N SER A 45 -21.38 -23.77 -23.66
CA SER A 45 -20.93 -23.26 -22.35
C SER A 45 -19.95 -22.09 -22.46
N SER A 46 -19.59 -21.69 -23.69
CA SER A 46 -18.66 -20.60 -23.95
C SER A 46 -19.22 -19.20 -23.69
N ASP A 47 -20.49 -19.06 -23.27
CA ASP A 47 -21.10 -17.77 -22.95
C ASP A 47 -20.80 -17.28 -21.53
N TYR A 48 -20.16 -18.11 -20.71
CA TYR A 48 -19.95 -17.83 -19.29
C TYR A 48 -18.56 -17.25 -19.00
N ILE A 49 -18.57 -16.16 -18.25
CA ILE A 49 -17.43 -15.62 -17.51
C ILE A 49 -17.92 -15.15 -16.14
N ASN A 50 -17.10 -15.29 -15.09
CA ASN A 50 -17.44 -14.79 -13.75
C ASN A 50 -17.25 -13.26 -13.70
N ALA A 51 -18.20 -12.53 -14.27
CA ALA A 51 -18.23 -11.08 -14.29
C ALA A 51 -19.68 -10.57 -14.21
N SER A 52 -19.88 -9.40 -13.62
CA SER A 52 -21.18 -8.74 -13.52
C SER A 52 -21.09 -7.30 -14.00
N TYR A 53 -22.10 -6.83 -14.72
CA TYR A 53 -22.30 -5.40 -14.92
C TYR A 53 -22.71 -4.76 -13.60
N VAL A 54 -22.11 -3.61 -13.28
CA VAL A 54 -22.41 -2.84 -12.07
C VAL A 54 -22.59 -1.37 -12.46
N ASP A 55 -23.65 -0.76 -11.94
CA ASP A 55 -23.95 0.65 -12.16
C ASP A 55 -22.98 1.53 -11.37
N GLY A 56 -22.72 2.71 -11.92
CA GLY A 56 -22.08 3.81 -11.20
C GLY A 56 -23.09 4.88 -10.84
N TYR A 57 -22.59 5.96 -10.26
CA TYR A 57 -23.42 7.13 -9.98
C TYR A 57 -23.95 7.76 -11.29
N LYS A 58 -25.28 7.82 -11.44
CA LYS A 58 -26.01 8.31 -12.64
C LYS A 58 -25.58 7.71 -13.99
N LYS A 59 -24.82 6.62 -13.99
CA LYS A 59 -24.34 5.94 -15.21
C LYS A 59 -24.62 4.44 -15.11
N GLY A 60 -25.56 3.96 -15.93
CA GLY A 60 -25.83 2.54 -16.10
C GLY A 60 -24.60 1.81 -16.62
N THR A 61 -24.36 0.59 -16.13
CA THR A 61 -23.24 -0.27 -16.59
C THR A 61 -21.89 0.46 -16.63
N ARG A 62 -21.59 1.25 -15.59
CA ARG A 62 -20.32 1.99 -15.46
C ARG A 62 -19.12 1.06 -15.36
N TYR A 63 -19.31 -0.09 -14.73
CA TYR A 63 -18.28 -1.06 -14.43
C TYR A 63 -18.68 -2.45 -14.91
N ILE A 64 -17.67 -3.25 -15.22
CA ILE A 64 -17.76 -4.70 -15.27
C ILE A 64 -16.86 -5.22 -14.15
N CYS A 65 -17.47 -5.79 -13.11
CA CYS A 65 -16.74 -6.33 -11.97
C CYS A 65 -16.51 -7.83 -12.15
N THR A 66 -15.26 -8.27 -12.14
CA THR A 66 -14.87 -9.66 -12.46
C THR A 66 -13.83 -10.20 -11.49
N GLN A 67 -13.71 -11.53 -11.40
CA GLN A 67 -12.63 -12.16 -10.67
C GLN A 67 -11.27 -11.94 -11.37
N GLY A 68 -10.17 -12.12 -10.64
CA GLY A 68 -8.85 -12.23 -11.25
C GLY A 68 -8.80 -13.46 -12.15
N PRO A 69 -8.46 -13.33 -13.44
CA PRO A 69 -8.47 -14.44 -14.39
C PRO A 69 -7.71 -15.66 -13.86
N LEU A 70 -8.23 -16.84 -14.17
CA LEU A 70 -7.54 -18.12 -14.09
C LEU A 70 -6.82 -18.37 -15.43
N ASP A 71 -5.79 -19.21 -15.42
CA ASP A 71 -5.07 -19.69 -16.61
C ASP A 71 -6.01 -20.00 -17.80
N LYS A 72 -6.96 -20.92 -17.60
CA LYS A 72 -7.95 -21.31 -18.62
C LYS A 72 -9.04 -20.28 -18.96
N THR A 73 -9.08 -19.14 -18.27
CA THR A 73 -10.08 -18.07 -18.49
C THR A 73 -9.45 -16.77 -18.98
N VAL A 74 -8.13 -16.73 -19.18
CA VAL A 74 -7.43 -15.57 -19.78
C VAL A 74 -8.03 -15.22 -21.13
N GLY A 75 -8.42 -16.24 -21.91
CA GLY A 75 -9.06 -16.01 -23.20
C GLY A 75 -10.46 -15.45 -23.13
N ASP A 76 -11.29 -15.98 -22.23
CA ASP A 76 -12.62 -15.43 -21.96
C ASP A 76 -12.54 -13.98 -21.48
N PHE A 77 -11.53 -13.65 -20.67
CA PHE A 77 -11.28 -12.29 -20.21
C PHE A 77 -10.99 -11.34 -21.37
N TRP A 78 -10.03 -11.64 -22.26
CA TRP A 78 -9.75 -10.76 -23.40
C TRP A 78 -10.90 -10.70 -24.41
N ARG A 79 -11.63 -11.79 -24.58
CA ARG A 79 -12.86 -11.82 -25.39
C ARG A 79 -13.92 -10.87 -24.82
N MET A 80 -14.08 -10.84 -23.49
CA MET A 80 -14.92 -9.85 -22.80
C MET A 80 -14.44 -8.41 -23.05
N ILE A 81 -13.13 -8.14 -22.89
CA ILE A 81 -12.55 -6.80 -23.15
C ILE A 81 -12.89 -6.33 -24.56
N TRP A 82 -12.76 -7.20 -25.56
CA TRP A 82 -13.12 -6.88 -26.93
C TRP A 82 -14.63 -6.73 -27.12
N GLN A 83 -15.44 -7.68 -26.64
CA GLN A 83 -16.89 -7.65 -26.84
C GLN A 83 -17.53 -6.39 -26.26
N GLU A 84 -17.13 -6.01 -25.04
CA GLU A 84 -17.68 -4.90 -24.28
C GLU A 84 -16.99 -3.55 -24.59
N ASP A 85 -16.12 -3.56 -25.61
CA ASP A 85 -15.40 -2.38 -26.11
C ASP A 85 -14.59 -1.62 -25.05
N VAL A 86 -14.09 -2.36 -24.06
CA VAL A 86 -13.39 -1.84 -22.88
C VAL A 86 -12.05 -1.24 -23.29
N ASN A 87 -11.77 -0.02 -22.81
CA ASN A 87 -10.47 0.63 -22.97
C ASN A 87 -9.69 0.74 -21.64
N ALA A 88 -10.33 0.50 -20.50
CA ALA A 88 -9.73 0.63 -19.18
C ALA A 88 -9.94 -0.63 -18.33
N ILE A 89 -8.84 -1.22 -17.88
CA ILE A 89 -8.81 -2.33 -16.91
C ILE A 89 -8.22 -1.80 -15.60
N VAL A 90 -8.91 -2.00 -14.49
CA VAL A 90 -8.47 -1.61 -13.15
C VAL A 90 -8.28 -2.87 -12.31
N MET A 91 -7.02 -3.16 -11.96
CA MET A 91 -6.58 -4.33 -11.21
C MET A 91 -6.11 -3.91 -9.82
N THR A 92 -6.75 -4.42 -8.76
CA THR A 92 -6.42 -4.05 -7.36
C THR A 92 -5.87 -5.24 -6.58
N ALA A 93 -5.05 -6.06 -7.23
CA ALA A 93 -4.39 -7.21 -6.61
C ALA A 93 -3.03 -7.46 -7.25
N ASN A 94 -2.12 -8.05 -6.49
CA ASN A 94 -0.89 -8.60 -7.04
C ASN A 94 -1.14 -10.02 -7.57
N ILE A 95 -0.23 -10.54 -8.42
CA ILE A 95 -0.35 -11.92 -8.95
C ILE A 95 -0.24 -12.93 -7.81
N ILE A 96 0.71 -12.71 -6.90
CA ILE A 96 0.98 -13.52 -5.72
C ILE A 96 0.95 -12.62 -4.49
N GLU A 97 0.23 -13.04 -3.45
CA GLU A 97 0.16 -12.37 -2.14
C GLU A 97 0.34 -13.45 -1.07
N HIS A 98 1.29 -13.28 -0.15
CA HIS A 98 1.67 -14.30 0.84
C HIS A 98 1.85 -15.72 0.27
N GLY A 99 2.51 -15.85 -0.89
CA GLY A 99 2.73 -17.13 -1.55
C GLY A 99 1.48 -17.76 -2.20
N LYS A 100 0.31 -17.10 -2.12
CA LYS A 100 -0.93 -17.56 -2.74
C LYS A 100 -1.19 -16.82 -4.04
N LYS A 101 -1.51 -17.56 -5.11
CA LYS A 101 -1.86 -17.00 -6.41
C LYS A 101 -3.25 -16.35 -6.36
N LYS A 102 -3.29 -15.03 -6.49
CA LYS A 102 -4.52 -14.22 -6.44
C LYS A 102 -5.12 -13.95 -7.81
N CYS A 103 -4.28 -13.89 -8.84
CA CYS A 103 -4.64 -13.62 -10.23
C CYS A 103 -3.67 -14.35 -11.16
N GLU A 104 -4.10 -14.73 -12.36
CA GLU A 104 -3.19 -15.11 -13.44
C GLU A 104 -2.58 -13.86 -14.07
N LYS A 105 -1.32 -13.94 -14.55
CA LYS A 105 -0.77 -12.91 -15.42
C LYS A 105 -1.43 -13.05 -16.80
N TYR A 106 -2.48 -12.27 -17.05
CA TYR A 106 -3.25 -12.33 -18.29
C TYR A 106 -2.71 -11.43 -19.40
N TRP A 107 -1.62 -10.69 -19.16
CA TRP A 107 -1.03 -9.79 -20.15
C TRP A 107 0.33 -10.30 -20.66
N PRO A 108 0.67 -10.03 -21.93
CA PRO A 108 1.93 -10.46 -22.51
C PRO A 108 3.11 -9.57 -22.08
N ASP A 109 4.32 -10.15 -22.15
CA ASP A 109 5.57 -9.37 -22.19
C ASP A 109 5.84 -8.78 -23.58
N LYS A 110 5.31 -9.42 -24.65
CA LYS A 110 5.41 -8.92 -26.03
C LYS A 110 4.10 -9.09 -26.80
N VAL A 111 3.69 -10.33 -27.05
CA VAL A 111 2.45 -10.66 -27.75
C VAL A 111 1.76 -11.84 -27.08
N LEU A 112 0.44 -11.77 -26.93
CA LEU A 112 -0.44 -12.86 -26.53
C LEU A 112 -1.49 -13.05 -27.63
N LYS A 113 -1.67 -14.29 -28.10
CA LYS A 113 -2.72 -14.66 -29.04
C LYS A 113 -3.78 -15.44 -28.28
N VAL A 114 -5.03 -14.98 -28.35
CA VAL A 114 -6.16 -15.72 -27.79
C VAL A 114 -7.32 -15.72 -28.77
N ALA A 115 -7.77 -16.90 -29.18
CA ALA A 115 -8.79 -17.07 -30.22
C ALA A 115 -8.42 -16.25 -31.46
N ASP A 116 -9.27 -15.31 -31.86
CA ASP A 116 -9.07 -14.39 -32.98
C ASP A 116 -8.48 -13.03 -32.57
N LEU A 117 -8.02 -12.88 -31.33
CA LEU A 117 -7.41 -11.66 -30.80
C LEU A 117 -5.89 -11.77 -30.71
N ILE A 118 -5.21 -10.70 -31.11
CA ILE A 118 -3.77 -10.48 -30.92
C ILE A 118 -3.62 -9.28 -29.99
N ILE A 119 -3.09 -9.52 -28.79
CA ILE A 119 -2.80 -8.52 -27.77
C ILE A 119 -1.31 -8.25 -27.79
N THR A 120 -0.91 -7.02 -28.08
CA THR A 120 0.48 -6.58 -28.14
C THR A 120 0.75 -5.61 -27.00
N PHE A 121 1.77 -5.89 -26.19
CA PHE A 121 2.27 -4.96 -25.19
C PHE A 121 2.94 -3.77 -25.88
N LEU A 122 2.61 -2.54 -25.46
CA LEU A 122 3.16 -1.31 -26.01
C LEU A 122 4.22 -0.70 -25.10
N ASN A 123 3.84 -0.42 -23.85
CA ASN A 123 4.72 0.17 -22.84
C ASN A 123 4.13 0.00 -21.44
N GLU A 124 4.96 0.22 -20.43
CA GLU A 124 4.55 0.35 -19.04
C GLU A 124 5.21 1.56 -18.35
N VAL A 125 4.51 2.09 -17.35
CA VAL A 125 5.00 3.12 -16.43
C VAL A 125 4.76 2.64 -15.01
N VAL A 126 5.83 2.51 -14.24
CA VAL A 126 5.80 2.00 -12.86
C VAL A 126 5.89 3.18 -11.90
N PHE A 127 4.83 3.38 -11.11
CA PHE A 127 4.78 4.31 -9.99
C PHE A 127 5.05 3.55 -8.68
N ILE A 128 5.15 4.30 -7.57
CA ILE A 128 5.36 3.71 -6.24
C ILE A 128 4.20 2.76 -5.87
N ASP A 129 2.96 3.23 -6.06
CA ASP A 129 1.76 2.53 -5.58
C ASP A 129 0.98 1.77 -6.66
N TYR A 130 1.28 2.03 -7.94
CA TYR A 130 0.58 1.41 -9.06
C TYR A 130 1.43 1.34 -10.34
N THR A 131 1.00 0.54 -11.31
CA THR A 131 1.62 0.41 -12.63
C THR A 131 0.58 0.62 -13.71
N ILE A 132 0.93 1.37 -14.75
CA ILE A 132 0.10 1.55 -15.95
C ILE A 132 0.73 0.74 -17.09
N ARG A 133 -0.08 -0.04 -17.80
CA ARG A 133 0.34 -0.77 -19.01
C ARG A 133 -0.58 -0.46 -20.19
N ASN A 134 0.00 -0.25 -21.36
CA ASN A 134 -0.74 -0.01 -22.59
C ASN A 134 -0.65 -1.22 -23.52
N PHE A 135 -1.79 -1.63 -24.06
CA PHE A 135 -1.93 -2.75 -24.98
C PHE A 135 -2.62 -2.33 -26.27
N LYS A 136 -2.19 -2.91 -27.38
CA LYS A 136 -2.89 -2.87 -28.66
C LYS A 136 -3.60 -4.21 -28.86
N ILE A 137 -4.89 -4.17 -29.16
CA ILE A 137 -5.69 -5.36 -29.51
C ILE A 137 -6.08 -5.28 -30.97
N VAL A 138 -5.80 -6.34 -31.72
CA VAL A 138 -6.24 -6.54 -33.11
C VAL A 138 -7.09 -7.81 -33.15
N LYS A 139 -8.26 -7.73 -33.79
CA LYS A 139 -9.11 -8.90 -34.06
C LYS A 139 -8.93 -9.34 -35.51
N MET A 140 -8.64 -10.61 -35.74
CA MET A 140 -8.49 -11.17 -37.08
C MET A 140 -9.77 -10.97 -37.90
N GLY A 141 -9.62 -10.53 -39.14
CA GLY A 141 -10.74 -10.23 -40.03
C GLY A 141 -11.49 -8.92 -39.73
N VAL A 142 -11.07 -8.15 -38.71
CA VAL A 142 -11.62 -6.81 -38.43
C VAL A 142 -10.54 -5.77 -38.70
N SER A 143 -10.86 -4.76 -39.51
CA SER A 143 -9.94 -3.65 -39.79
C SER A 143 -9.73 -2.78 -38.56
N GLY A 144 -8.51 -2.30 -38.36
CA GLY A 144 -8.16 -1.39 -37.27
C GLY A 144 -7.67 -2.10 -36.00
N HIS A 145 -7.54 -1.33 -34.93
CA HIS A 145 -7.08 -1.83 -33.64
C HIS A 145 -7.70 -1.02 -32.51
N ARG A 146 -7.67 -1.56 -31.29
CA ARG A 146 -8.09 -0.88 -30.07
C ARG A 146 -6.92 -0.73 -29.11
N VAL A 147 -6.87 0.38 -28.40
CA VAL A 147 -5.92 0.59 -27.31
C VAL A 147 -6.64 0.32 -25.99
N VAL A 148 -6.04 -0.52 -25.16
CA VAL A 148 -6.52 -0.84 -23.81
C VAL A 148 -5.43 -0.53 -22.82
N ARG A 149 -5.78 0.20 -21.77
CA ARG A 149 -4.88 0.57 -20.68
C ARG A 149 -5.27 -0.18 -19.41
N GLN A 150 -4.30 -0.89 -18.82
CA GLN A 150 -4.43 -1.50 -17.51
C GLN A 150 -3.80 -0.59 -16.46
N TYR A 151 -4.51 -0.41 -15.35
CA TYR A 151 -4.06 0.24 -14.13
C TYR A 151 -4.01 -0.81 -13.04
N GLN A 152 -2.81 -1.19 -12.59
CA GLN A 152 -2.61 -2.16 -11.52
C GLN A 152 -2.17 -1.44 -10.24
N TYR A 153 -3.04 -1.37 -9.24
CA TYR A 153 -2.68 -0.88 -7.91
C TYR A 153 -1.94 -1.98 -7.13
N THR A 154 -0.67 -1.75 -6.84
CA THR A 154 0.27 -2.74 -6.28
C THR A 154 0.48 -2.58 -4.78
N ALA A 155 0.16 -1.40 -4.21
CA ALA A 155 0.34 -1.09 -2.80
C ALA A 155 -0.85 -1.46 -1.89
N TRP A 156 -1.88 -2.17 -2.40
CA TRP A 156 -2.95 -2.64 -1.53
C TRP A 156 -2.41 -3.72 -0.58
N PRO A 157 -2.49 -3.53 0.75
CA PRO A 157 -1.92 -4.49 1.68
C PRO A 157 -2.69 -5.81 1.65
N ASP A 158 -1.96 -6.89 1.92
CA ASP A 158 -2.51 -8.24 1.95
C ASP A 158 -3.62 -8.39 3.02
N HIS A 159 -3.51 -7.65 4.13
CA HIS A 159 -4.54 -7.52 5.16
C HIS A 159 -4.96 -6.05 5.33
N GLY A 160 -6.28 -5.80 5.32
CA GLY A 160 -6.86 -4.48 5.56
C GLY A 160 -7.02 -3.65 4.28
N VAL A 161 -6.68 -2.37 4.40
CA VAL A 161 -6.91 -1.32 3.40
C VAL A 161 -5.67 -0.45 3.28
N PRO A 162 -5.45 0.25 2.15
CA PRO A 162 -4.36 1.20 2.03
C PRO A 162 -4.37 2.22 3.17
N THR A 163 -3.18 2.64 3.60
CA THR A 163 -3.04 3.63 4.67
C THR A 163 -3.62 4.98 4.25
N TYR A 164 -3.36 5.36 2.99
CA TYR A 164 -3.76 6.63 2.39
C TYR A 164 -4.52 6.39 1.07
N PRO A 165 -5.57 7.18 0.79
CA PRO A 165 -6.41 7.07 -0.40
C PRO A 165 -5.84 7.78 -1.63
N LEU A 166 -4.87 8.69 -1.47
CA LEU A 166 -4.43 9.62 -2.52
C LEU A 166 -4.06 8.91 -3.83
N ALA A 167 -3.18 7.92 -3.77
CA ALA A 167 -2.74 7.19 -4.96
C ALA A 167 -3.86 6.41 -5.65
N LEU A 168 -4.85 5.90 -4.90
CA LEU A 168 -6.04 5.26 -5.48
C LEU A 168 -6.92 6.28 -6.20
N ILE A 169 -7.14 7.44 -5.59
CA ILE A 169 -7.93 8.53 -6.19
C ILE A 169 -7.25 9.05 -7.45
N GLU A 170 -5.95 9.28 -7.40
CA GLU A 170 -5.14 9.68 -8.55
C GLU A 170 -5.22 8.66 -9.68
N MET A 171 -5.09 7.36 -9.37
CA MET A 171 -5.24 6.31 -10.37
C MET A 171 -6.64 6.32 -11.01
N MET A 172 -7.71 6.51 -10.24
CA MET A 172 -9.08 6.64 -10.78
C MET A 172 -9.22 7.87 -11.67
N GLN A 173 -8.62 9.00 -11.28
CA GLN A 173 -8.61 10.21 -12.09
C GLN A 173 -7.88 9.99 -13.42
N ASN A 174 -6.71 9.33 -13.40
CA ASN A 174 -5.97 8.95 -14.60
C ASN A 174 -6.80 8.05 -15.54
N VAL A 175 -7.62 7.16 -14.99
CA VAL A 175 -8.53 6.34 -15.82
C VAL A 175 -9.59 7.22 -16.50
N LYS A 176 -10.18 8.19 -15.78
CA LYS A 176 -11.17 9.13 -16.36
C LYS A 176 -10.53 10.01 -17.43
N ASP A 177 -9.34 10.52 -17.19
CA ASP A 177 -8.65 11.41 -18.13
C ASP A 177 -8.23 10.66 -19.38
N PHE A 178 -7.74 9.43 -19.27
CA PHE A 178 -7.53 8.57 -20.43
C PHE A 178 -8.81 8.34 -21.25
N GLN A 179 -9.96 8.09 -20.60
CA GLN A 179 -11.22 7.93 -21.33
C GLN A 179 -11.67 9.21 -22.04
N LYS A 180 -11.41 10.39 -21.45
CA LYS A 180 -11.65 11.69 -22.09
C LYS A 180 -10.73 11.91 -23.29
N GLU A 181 -9.44 11.63 -23.15
CA GLU A 181 -8.45 11.70 -24.24
C GLU A 181 -8.84 10.82 -25.43
N GLN A 182 -9.31 9.61 -25.14
CA GLN A 182 -9.79 8.67 -26.17
C GLN A 182 -11.21 9.01 -26.69
N GLN A 183 -11.86 10.03 -26.13
CA GLN A 183 -13.26 10.40 -26.42
C GLN A 183 -14.21 9.20 -26.33
N LYS A 184 -13.95 8.29 -25.37
CA LYS A 184 -14.59 6.98 -25.32
C LYS A 184 -14.94 6.59 -23.89
N ALA A 185 -16.24 6.63 -23.60
CA ALA A 185 -16.79 6.43 -22.27
C ALA A 185 -17.29 4.99 -22.00
N THR A 186 -16.43 3.98 -22.20
CA THR A 186 -16.78 2.56 -22.02
C THR A 186 -16.75 2.10 -20.55
N PRO A 187 -17.31 0.92 -20.22
CA PRO A 187 -17.24 0.39 -18.87
C PRO A 187 -15.79 0.16 -18.42
N TRP A 188 -15.52 0.37 -17.14
CA TRP A 188 -14.24 -0.05 -16.55
C TRP A 188 -14.33 -1.52 -16.18
N VAL A 189 -13.40 -2.34 -16.65
CA VAL A 189 -13.27 -3.70 -16.12
C VAL A 189 -12.46 -3.63 -14.84
N LEU A 190 -13.12 -3.89 -13.71
CA LEU A 190 -12.52 -3.76 -12.38
C LEU A 190 -12.45 -5.13 -11.71
N HIS A 191 -11.24 -5.55 -11.32
CA HIS A 191 -11.01 -6.85 -10.73
C HIS A 191 -9.95 -6.83 -9.62
N CYS A 192 -10.01 -7.83 -8.75
CA CYS A 192 -9.00 -8.13 -7.75
C CYS A 192 -8.66 -9.62 -7.83
N SER A 193 -8.81 -10.35 -6.71
CA SER A 193 -8.79 -11.82 -6.73
C SER A 193 -10.18 -12.40 -6.97
N ALA A 194 -11.13 -12.16 -6.06
CA ALA A 194 -12.51 -12.64 -6.21
C ALA A 194 -13.42 -11.67 -6.99
N GLY A 195 -12.98 -10.43 -7.17
CA GLY A 195 -13.81 -9.38 -7.75
C GLY A 195 -14.91 -8.90 -6.82
N VAL A 196 -14.67 -8.83 -5.50
CA VAL A 196 -15.69 -8.39 -4.53
C VAL A 196 -15.19 -7.35 -3.52
N GLY A 197 -14.20 -7.64 -2.68
CA GLY A 197 -13.77 -6.72 -1.61
C GLY A 197 -13.10 -5.45 -2.11
N ARG A 198 -11.84 -5.55 -2.54
CA ARG A 198 -11.07 -4.40 -3.06
C ARG A 198 -11.74 -3.77 -4.27
N SER A 199 -12.32 -4.61 -5.13
CA SER A 199 -13.04 -4.16 -6.32
C SER A 199 -14.30 -3.35 -5.96
N GLY A 200 -15.12 -3.86 -5.04
CA GLY A 200 -16.29 -3.13 -4.54
C GLY A 200 -15.90 -1.85 -3.84
N THR A 201 -14.82 -1.85 -3.06
CA THR A 201 -14.31 -0.65 -2.38
C THR A 201 -14.00 0.46 -3.38
N MET A 202 -13.33 0.14 -4.49
CA MET A 202 -13.03 1.10 -5.55
C MET A 202 -14.27 1.62 -6.28
N MET A 203 -15.20 0.74 -6.65
CA MET A 203 -16.43 1.16 -7.34
C MET A 203 -17.29 2.08 -6.47
N VAL A 204 -17.45 1.73 -5.19
CA VAL A 204 -18.22 2.55 -4.23
C VAL A 204 -17.52 3.89 -4.01
N LEU A 205 -16.18 3.91 -3.84
CA LEU A 205 -15.45 5.16 -3.68
C LEU A 205 -15.56 6.06 -4.91
N ASP A 206 -15.41 5.53 -6.12
CA ASP A 206 -15.55 6.29 -7.37
C ASP A 206 -16.96 6.89 -7.49
N SER A 207 -18.00 6.07 -7.30
CA SER A 207 -19.39 6.54 -7.35
C SER A 207 -19.72 7.55 -6.25
N ALA A 208 -19.17 7.37 -5.05
CA ALA A 208 -19.36 8.28 -3.93
C ALA A 208 -18.68 9.63 -4.16
N LEU A 209 -17.46 9.63 -4.73
CA LEU A 209 -16.77 10.85 -5.14
C LEU A 209 -17.57 11.60 -6.21
N GLU A 210 -18.05 10.90 -7.25
CA GLU A 210 -18.88 11.51 -8.29
C GLU A 210 -20.18 12.10 -7.73
N MET A 211 -20.86 11.39 -6.83
CA MET A 211 -22.06 11.91 -6.15
C MET A 211 -21.75 13.16 -5.33
N SER A 212 -20.66 13.14 -4.56
CA SER A 212 -20.27 14.26 -3.73
C SER A 212 -19.92 15.51 -4.54
N LEU A 213 -19.22 15.35 -5.66
CA LEU A 213 -18.86 16.44 -6.57
C LEU A 213 -20.08 17.00 -7.31
N ALA A 214 -21.05 16.14 -7.66
CA ALA A 214 -22.23 16.54 -8.41
C ALA A 214 -23.36 17.15 -7.55
N GLU A 215 -23.52 16.70 -6.30
CA GLU A 215 -24.67 17.05 -5.46
C GLU A 215 -24.30 17.63 -4.09
N GLY A 216 -23.01 17.69 -3.73
CA GLY A 216 -22.59 18.14 -2.40
C GLY A 216 -23.01 17.22 -1.25
N LYS A 217 -23.47 16.00 -1.56
CA LYS A 217 -23.90 14.98 -0.60
C LYS A 217 -23.43 13.59 -1.05
N VAL A 218 -23.44 12.63 -0.14
CA VAL A 218 -23.00 11.25 -0.42
C VAL A 218 -23.85 10.24 0.33
N ASP A 219 -24.26 9.17 -0.35
CA ASP A 219 -24.98 8.03 0.26
C ASP A 219 -24.21 6.72 0.01
N VAL A 220 -23.14 6.52 0.79
CA VAL A 220 -22.28 5.32 0.66
C VAL A 220 -23.07 4.03 0.91
N LEU A 221 -24.03 4.05 1.84
CA LEU A 221 -24.88 2.90 2.15
C LEU A 221 -25.78 2.55 0.97
N GLY A 222 -26.51 3.53 0.42
CA GLY A 222 -27.39 3.33 -0.73
C GLY A 222 -26.64 2.89 -1.98
N ILE A 223 -25.47 3.49 -2.25
CA ILE A 223 -24.58 3.08 -3.35
C ILE A 223 -24.18 1.61 -3.20
N LEU A 224 -23.64 1.23 -2.04
CA LEU A 224 -23.22 -0.15 -1.79
C LEU A 224 -24.42 -1.12 -1.86
N TYR A 225 -25.56 -0.73 -1.27
CA TYR A 225 -26.78 -1.53 -1.29
C TYR A 225 -27.21 -1.83 -2.72
N LYS A 226 -27.25 -0.81 -3.59
CA LYS A 226 -27.60 -0.96 -5.01
C LYS A 226 -26.58 -1.85 -5.73
N MET A 227 -25.29 -1.61 -5.57
CA MET A 227 -24.25 -2.41 -6.22
C MET A 227 -24.29 -3.89 -5.77
N ARG A 228 -24.63 -4.17 -4.52
CA ARG A 228 -24.81 -5.54 -4.00
C ARG A 228 -26.03 -6.27 -4.59
N GLN A 229 -27.00 -5.56 -5.15
CA GLN A 229 -28.07 -6.17 -5.97
C GLN A 229 -27.59 -6.62 -7.35
N GLN A 230 -26.41 -6.16 -7.79
CA GLN A 230 -25.83 -6.48 -9.09
C GLN A 230 -24.65 -7.45 -8.97
N ARG A 231 -23.91 -7.43 -7.85
CA ARG A 231 -22.85 -8.42 -7.58
C ARG A 231 -22.78 -8.75 -6.10
N LEU A 232 -22.79 -10.05 -5.80
CA LEU A 232 -22.77 -10.57 -4.44
C LEU A 232 -21.52 -10.08 -3.66
N ASN A 233 -21.70 -9.79 -2.36
CA ASN A 233 -20.62 -9.56 -1.39
C ASN A 233 -19.60 -8.45 -1.71
N LEU A 234 -19.95 -7.46 -2.55
CA LEU A 234 -19.09 -6.28 -2.73
C LEU A 234 -18.78 -5.62 -1.38
N ILE A 235 -17.50 -5.25 -1.15
CA ILE A 235 -16.97 -4.82 0.15
C ILE A 235 -17.14 -5.91 1.22
N GLU A 236 -16.07 -6.66 1.48
CA GLU A 236 -16.09 -7.87 2.33
C GLU A 236 -15.90 -7.55 3.82
N THR A 237 -15.26 -6.43 4.14
CA THR A 237 -14.89 -6.09 5.53
C THR A 237 -15.35 -4.71 5.96
N VAL A 238 -15.52 -4.53 7.27
CA VAL A 238 -15.82 -3.22 7.87
C VAL A 238 -14.69 -2.21 7.61
N ASP A 239 -13.44 -2.67 7.55
CA ASP A 239 -12.30 -1.81 7.24
C ASP A 239 -12.39 -1.23 5.83
N GLN A 240 -12.78 -2.04 4.85
CA GLN A 240 -13.02 -1.59 3.46
C GLN A 240 -14.17 -0.58 3.39
N TYR A 241 -15.26 -0.84 4.10
CA TYR A 241 -16.38 0.10 4.18
C TYR A 241 -15.97 1.43 4.84
N THR A 242 -15.22 1.36 5.95
CA THR A 242 -14.68 2.52 6.67
C THR A 242 -13.68 3.29 5.82
N PHE A 243 -12.88 2.60 5.00
CA PHE A 243 -11.91 3.21 4.10
C PHE A 243 -12.59 4.13 3.08
N VAL A 244 -13.76 3.77 2.56
CA VAL A 244 -14.52 4.66 1.65
C VAL A 244 -14.83 5.99 2.34
N TYR A 245 -15.33 5.98 3.57
CA TYR A 245 -15.60 7.20 4.33
C TYR A 245 -14.33 8.01 4.61
N ARG A 246 -13.26 7.33 5.04
CA ARG A 246 -11.96 7.98 5.29
C ARG A 246 -11.42 8.66 4.03
N ALA A 247 -11.51 7.97 2.89
CA ALA A 247 -11.09 8.49 1.60
C ALA A 247 -11.89 9.72 1.17
N LEU A 248 -13.21 9.71 1.36
CA LEU A 248 -14.07 10.88 1.10
C LEU A 248 -13.72 12.06 2.00
N VAL A 249 -13.51 11.82 3.30
CA VAL A 249 -13.10 12.87 4.24
C VAL A 249 -11.75 13.46 3.85
N GLU A 250 -10.77 12.62 3.54
CA GLU A 250 -9.44 13.08 3.13
C GLU A 250 -9.47 13.81 1.78
N TYR A 251 -10.32 13.39 0.83
CA TYR A 251 -10.48 14.09 -0.43
C TYR A 251 -11.09 15.49 -0.28
N HIS A 252 -12.13 15.63 0.55
CA HIS A 252 -12.85 16.91 0.71
C HIS A 252 -12.20 17.87 1.71
N PHE A 253 -11.58 17.33 2.75
CA PHE A 253 -11.05 18.10 3.88
C PHE A 253 -9.54 17.94 4.10
N GLY A 254 -8.89 17.03 3.37
CA GLY A 254 -7.44 16.89 3.42
C GLY A 254 -6.74 18.02 2.67
N ASP A 255 -5.52 18.34 3.11
CA ASP A 255 -4.69 19.30 2.42
C ASP A 255 -4.30 18.74 1.04
N ILE A 256 -4.55 19.50 -0.03
CA ILE A 256 -3.99 19.21 -1.36
C ILE A 256 -2.49 19.44 -1.29
N SER A 257 -1.74 18.38 -0.97
CA SER A 257 -0.30 18.46 -0.66
C SER A 257 0.58 18.67 -1.90
N TYR A 258 0.07 18.43 -3.10
CA TYR A 258 0.82 18.61 -4.34
C TYR A 258 0.29 19.79 -5.16
N LYS A 259 1.23 20.53 -5.75
CA LYS A 259 0.94 21.59 -6.74
C LYS A 259 1.70 21.29 -8.02
N PRO A 260 1.16 21.70 -9.18
CA PRO A 260 1.92 21.73 -10.41
C PRO A 260 3.28 22.42 -10.19
N ALA A 261 4.35 21.90 -10.81
CA ALA A 261 5.72 22.40 -10.56
C ALA A 261 5.85 23.91 -10.86
N ASN A 262 5.14 24.41 -11.87
CA ASN A 262 5.06 25.82 -12.23
C ASN A 262 4.32 26.69 -11.19
N GLU A 263 3.50 26.10 -10.32
CA GLU A 263 2.81 26.78 -9.23
C GLU A 263 3.57 26.72 -7.89
N MET A 264 4.60 25.89 -7.78
CA MET A 264 5.31 25.67 -6.50
C MET A 264 5.91 26.94 -5.92
N VAL A 265 6.45 27.83 -6.76
CA VAL A 265 7.03 29.11 -6.31
C VAL A 265 5.94 30.01 -5.69
N LEU A 266 4.80 30.15 -6.37
CA LEU A 266 3.68 30.95 -5.89
C LEU A 266 3.08 30.35 -4.61
N TYR A 267 2.95 29.02 -4.57
CA TYR A 267 2.45 28.30 -3.41
C TYR A 267 3.37 28.46 -2.19
N PHE A 268 4.69 28.31 -2.36
CA PHE A 268 5.66 28.53 -1.29
C PHE A 268 5.63 29.97 -0.77
N ASN A 269 5.55 30.96 -1.66
CA ASN A 269 5.40 32.36 -1.27
C ASN A 269 4.12 32.57 -0.43
N LYS A 270 2.99 31.99 -0.87
CA LYS A 270 1.74 32.01 -0.10
C LYS A 270 1.92 31.43 1.30
N LEU A 271 2.59 30.28 1.44
CA LEU A 271 2.77 29.61 2.72
C LEU A 271 3.70 30.35 3.68
N ARG A 272 4.61 31.20 3.17
CA ARG A 272 5.51 32.01 4.02
C ARG A 272 4.86 33.25 4.61
N HIS A 273 3.72 33.68 4.10
CA HIS A 273 3.02 34.82 4.67
C HIS A 273 2.46 34.49 6.05
N PHE A 274 2.66 35.40 6.99
CA PHE A 274 2.17 35.27 8.36
C PHE A 274 0.66 35.55 8.39
N ASP A 275 -0.11 34.58 8.88
CA ASP A 275 -1.54 34.74 9.14
C ASP A 275 -1.70 35.38 10.53
N SER A 276 -2.16 36.63 10.57
CA SER A 276 -2.35 37.39 11.81
C SER A 276 -3.43 36.80 12.72
N GLY A 277 -4.46 36.14 12.14
CA GLY A 277 -5.52 35.48 12.89
C GLY A 277 -5.04 34.19 13.55
N LYS A 278 -4.19 33.41 12.85
CA LYS A 278 -3.62 32.15 13.37
C LYS A 278 -2.29 32.33 14.12
N LYS A 279 -1.71 33.54 14.06
CA LYS A 279 -0.38 33.87 14.61
C LYS A 279 0.73 32.93 14.13
N LYS A 280 0.61 32.40 12.92
CA LYS A 280 1.54 31.44 12.30
C LYS A 280 1.57 31.65 10.79
N THR A 281 2.66 31.26 10.16
CA THR A 281 2.73 31.11 8.69
C THR A 281 1.99 29.87 8.22
N GLY A 282 1.62 29.82 6.94
CA GLY A 282 1.08 28.61 6.32
C GLY A 282 2.04 27.42 6.39
N LEU A 283 3.36 27.66 6.34
CA LEU A 283 4.39 26.64 6.52
C LEU A 283 4.35 26.01 7.91
N GLU A 284 4.25 26.82 8.97
CA GLU A 284 4.19 26.31 10.35
C GLU A 284 2.92 25.49 10.57
N ILE A 285 1.79 25.96 10.04
CA ILE A 285 0.51 25.24 10.13
C ILE A 285 0.60 23.87 9.42
N GLN A 286 1.18 23.82 8.21
CA GLN A 286 1.37 22.56 7.48
C GLN A 286 2.39 21.64 8.15
N PHE A 287 3.48 22.18 8.67
CA PHE A 287 4.48 21.37 9.36
C PHE A 287 3.93 20.75 10.64
N GLU A 288 3.05 21.45 11.34
CA GLU A 288 2.36 20.92 12.52
C GLU A 288 1.28 19.88 12.17
N SER A 289 0.69 19.92 10.97
CA SER A 289 -0.26 18.91 10.50
C SER A 289 0.41 17.64 9.97
N CYS A 290 1.71 17.69 9.65
CA CYS A 290 2.48 16.52 9.26
C CYS A 290 2.49 15.46 10.38
N PRO A 291 2.30 14.16 10.03
CA PRO A 291 2.23 13.10 11.03
C PRO A 291 3.54 13.02 11.81
N THR A 292 3.44 13.24 13.12
CA THR A 292 4.52 13.07 14.07
C THR A 292 4.37 11.73 14.76
N PHE A 293 5.40 10.88 14.70
CA PHE A 293 5.35 9.54 15.32
C PHE A 293 5.36 9.58 16.86
N TRP A 294 5.74 10.73 17.43
CA TRP A 294 5.73 10.99 18.87
C TRP A 294 5.52 12.49 19.14
N PRO A 295 4.94 12.86 20.30
CA PRO A 295 4.81 14.25 20.69
C PRO A 295 6.19 14.87 21.02
N GLN A 296 6.48 16.07 20.53
CA GLN A 296 7.67 16.82 20.95
C GLN A 296 7.52 17.37 22.38
N SER A 297 6.29 17.68 22.79
CA SER A 297 5.88 18.08 24.13
C SER A 297 4.43 17.63 24.39
N GLY A 298 4.02 17.55 25.65
CA GLY A 298 2.63 17.20 26.00
C GLY A 298 2.27 15.75 25.69
N SER A 299 1.08 15.52 25.10
CA SER A 299 0.62 14.17 24.78
C SER A 299 -0.08 14.08 23.43
N MET A 300 0.04 12.92 22.79
CA MET A 300 -0.54 12.57 21.50
C MET A 300 -1.31 11.25 21.62
N GLN A 301 -2.39 11.11 20.85
CA GLN A 301 -3.14 9.86 20.74
C GLN A 301 -2.80 9.19 19.40
N GLN A 302 -2.28 7.96 19.44
CA GLN A 302 -1.97 7.16 18.26
C GLN A 302 -2.79 5.87 18.30
N GLY A 303 -3.87 5.82 17.52
CA GLY A 303 -4.89 4.79 17.62
C GLY A 303 -5.41 4.66 19.04
N ASN A 304 -5.30 3.45 19.60
CA ASN A 304 -5.76 3.13 20.95
C ASN A 304 -4.75 3.49 22.07
N ILE A 305 -3.61 4.08 21.74
CA ILE A 305 -2.54 4.32 22.70
C ILE A 305 -2.32 5.83 22.87
N LYS A 306 -2.25 6.28 24.12
CA LYS A 306 -1.84 7.65 24.46
C LYS A 306 -0.35 7.68 24.74
N ILE A 307 0.39 8.54 24.04
CA ILE A 307 1.82 8.76 24.22
C ILE A 307 2.00 10.13 24.86
N GLN A 308 2.68 10.22 25.98
CA GLN A 308 3.00 11.46 26.67
C GLN A 308 4.51 11.66 26.66
N HIS A 309 4.98 12.79 26.16
CA HIS A 309 6.37 13.21 26.31
C HIS A 309 6.63 13.58 27.78
N LEU A 310 7.69 13.02 28.36
CA LEU A 310 8.09 13.28 29.74
C LEU A 310 9.32 14.17 29.82
N ALA A 311 10.33 13.90 29.00
CA ALA A 311 11.58 14.65 28.98
C ALA A 311 12.38 14.37 27.70
N SER A 312 13.18 15.34 27.30
CA SER A 312 14.27 15.18 26.32
C SER A 312 15.57 15.57 27.02
N GLU A 313 16.54 14.66 27.04
CA GLU A 313 17.89 14.91 27.53
C GLU A 313 18.74 15.27 26.30
N ALA A 314 19.03 16.55 26.09
CA ALA A 314 19.97 17.01 25.07
C ALA A 314 21.34 17.20 25.75
N GLU A 315 22.34 16.39 25.38
CA GLU A 315 23.72 16.63 25.79
C GLU A 315 24.40 17.57 24.78
N TYR A 316 25.08 18.58 25.30
CA TYR A 316 25.78 19.62 24.54
C TYR A 316 27.04 19.10 23.80
N PHE A 317 27.43 17.84 24.00
CA PHE A 317 28.56 17.21 23.31
C PHE A 317 28.24 15.73 23.06
N GLY A 318 28.10 15.32 21.79
CA GLY A 318 28.12 13.90 21.40
C GLY A 318 26.77 13.24 21.11
N GLY A 319 26.17 13.55 19.95
CA GLY A 319 25.51 12.60 19.05
C GLY A 319 24.20 11.90 19.45
N VAL A 320 23.94 11.53 20.71
CA VAL A 320 22.78 10.68 21.09
C VAL A 320 21.72 11.46 21.83
N LEU A 321 20.60 11.74 21.16
CA LEU A 321 19.44 12.39 21.76
C LEU A 321 18.52 11.37 22.44
N VAL A 322 18.32 11.53 23.75
CA VAL A 322 17.47 10.63 24.54
C VAL A 322 16.14 11.29 24.82
N ARG A 323 15.03 10.62 24.49
CA ARG A 323 13.69 11.08 24.85
C ARG A 323 12.99 10.04 25.70
N LYS A 324 12.20 10.50 26.66
CA LYS A 324 11.44 9.67 27.60
C LYS A 324 9.96 9.91 27.37
N PHE A 325 9.21 8.82 27.24
CA PHE A 325 7.77 8.87 27.04
C PHE A 325 7.04 7.97 28.05
N CYS A 326 5.81 8.35 28.39
CA CYS A 326 4.84 7.47 29.03
C CYS A 326 3.80 7.04 28.01
N VAL A 327 3.64 5.73 27.85
CA VAL A 327 2.67 5.12 26.94
C VAL A 327 1.55 4.51 27.77
N LYS A 328 0.30 4.87 27.49
CA LYS A 328 -0.91 4.41 28.18
C LYS A 328 -1.84 3.72 27.20
N ASN A 329 -2.26 2.50 27.52
CA ASN A 329 -3.24 1.76 26.71
C ASN A 329 -4.70 2.13 27.09
N PRO A 330 -5.74 1.65 26.36
CA PRO A 330 -7.14 1.96 26.67
C PRO A 330 -7.58 1.49 28.04
N LYS A 331 -7.00 0.37 28.51
CA LYS A 331 -7.26 -0.21 29.84
C LYS A 331 -6.57 0.55 30.98
N GLY A 332 -5.89 1.66 30.69
CA GLY A 332 -5.24 2.51 31.67
C GLY A 332 -3.83 2.09 32.11
N LYS A 333 -3.32 0.94 31.64
CA LYS A 333 -1.97 0.45 31.97
C LYS A 333 -0.91 1.36 31.34
N ARG A 334 0.06 1.78 32.14
CA ARG A 334 1.14 2.70 31.74
C ARG A 334 2.47 1.95 31.63
N ARG A 335 3.30 2.35 30.66
CA ARG A 335 4.72 1.96 30.55
C ARG A 335 5.57 3.18 30.24
N THR A 336 6.78 3.23 30.80
CA THR A 336 7.77 4.25 30.45
C THR A 336 8.70 3.67 29.39
N ILE A 337 8.89 4.38 28.30
CA ILE A 337 9.84 4.03 27.25
C ILE A 337 10.88 5.14 27.08
N LYS A 338 12.07 4.77 26.63
CA LYS A 338 13.09 5.71 26.17
C LYS A 338 13.40 5.44 24.71
N THR A 339 13.58 6.50 23.92
CA THR A 339 14.15 6.43 22.57
C THR A 339 15.56 6.98 22.61
N PHE A 340 16.50 6.29 22.00
CA PHE A 340 17.89 6.70 21.89
C PHE A 340 18.17 6.97 20.42
N HIS A 341 18.33 8.24 20.05
CA HIS A 341 18.45 8.66 18.67
C HIS A 341 19.88 9.12 18.39
N LEU A 342 20.61 8.35 17.58
CA LEU A 342 21.91 8.77 17.08
C LEU A 342 21.73 9.79 15.96
N HIS A 343 22.14 11.01 16.23
CA HIS A 343 22.17 12.12 15.28
C HIS A 343 23.46 12.09 14.45
N GLY A 344 23.37 12.57 13.21
CA GLY A 344 24.55 12.76 12.35
C GLY A 344 24.94 11.58 11.48
N TRP A 345 24.28 10.41 11.61
CA TRP A 345 24.40 9.32 10.64
C TRP A 345 23.45 9.60 9.45
N ARG A 346 23.99 10.09 8.34
CA ARG A 346 23.17 10.47 7.18
C ARG A 346 22.75 9.24 6.39
N ARG A 347 21.72 9.40 5.55
CA ARG A 347 21.16 8.31 4.74
C ARG A 347 22.17 7.79 3.70
N GLU A 348 23.02 8.67 3.20
CA GLU A 348 24.04 8.36 2.20
C GLU A 348 25.24 7.64 2.81
N ASP A 349 25.44 7.78 4.13
CA ASP A 349 26.59 7.24 4.83
C ASP A 349 26.36 5.77 5.19
N PHE A 350 27.25 4.89 4.71
CA PHE A 350 27.19 3.47 5.05
C PHE A 350 27.64 3.21 6.48
N VAL A 351 28.55 4.01 7.03
CA VAL A 351 29.13 3.84 8.37
C VAL A 351 28.71 4.96 9.33
N PRO A 352 28.73 4.70 10.65
CA PRO A 352 28.42 5.74 11.64
C PRO A 352 29.38 6.93 11.54
N PRO A 353 28.96 8.12 12.04
CA PRO A 353 29.77 9.33 11.94
C PRO A 353 31.07 9.23 12.74
N GLN A 354 31.03 8.63 13.93
CA GLN A 354 32.18 8.48 14.84
C GLN A 354 32.01 7.24 15.73
N VAL A 355 33.11 6.55 16.03
CA VAL A 355 33.13 5.36 16.91
C VAL A 355 32.56 5.67 18.29
N ASP A 356 33.01 6.76 18.91
CA ASP A 356 32.58 7.18 20.25
C ASP A 356 31.06 7.31 20.37
N THR A 357 30.41 7.83 19.33
CA THR A 357 28.96 8.07 19.35
C THR A 357 28.14 6.76 19.35
N ILE A 358 28.63 5.72 18.69
CA ILE A 358 28.01 4.39 18.71
C ILE A 358 28.27 3.69 20.04
N VAL A 359 29.48 3.80 20.57
CA VAL A 359 29.81 3.24 21.89
C VAL A 359 28.93 3.88 22.96
N GLN A 360 28.78 5.21 22.93
CA GLN A 360 27.87 5.94 23.82
C GLN A 360 26.41 5.51 23.66
N LEU A 361 25.95 5.29 22.42
CA LEU A 361 24.60 4.79 22.16
C LEU A 361 24.39 3.42 22.82
N ILE A 362 25.28 2.46 22.57
CA ILE A 362 25.22 1.11 23.14
C ILE A 362 25.21 1.18 24.67
N ALA A 363 26.13 1.92 25.28
CA ALA A 363 26.21 2.07 26.73
C ALA A 363 24.94 2.69 27.35
N LYS A 364 24.35 3.70 26.71
CA LYS A 364 23.09 4.33 27.17
C LYS A 364 21.91 3.36 27.07
N VAL A 365 21.83 2.59 25.99
CA VAL A 365 20.80 1.56 25.81
C VAL A 365 20.96 0.45 26.86
N GLU A 366 22.16 -0.09 27.06
CA GLU A 366 22.44 -1.13 28.06
C GLU A 366 22.12 -0.66 29.49
N LYS A 367 22.49 0.58 29.84
CA LYS A 367 22.14 1.19 31.14
C LYS A 367 20.63 1.22 31.36
N TRP A 368 19.86 1.51 30.31
CA TRP A 368 18.39 1.50 30.41
C TRP A 368 17.81 0.09 30.42
N THR A 369 18.35 -0.85 29.66
CA THR A 369 17.93 -2.26 29.66
C THR A 369 18.09 -2.87 31.05
N ARG A 370 19.23 -2.63 31.72
CA ARG A 370 19.45 -3.04 33.12
C ARG A 370 18.40 -2.48 34.09
N LYS A 371 17.91 -1.27 33.84
CA LYS A 371 16.88 -0.62 34.67
C LYS A 371 15.45 -1.06 34.33
N SER A 372 15.16 -1.33 33.07
CA SER A 372 13.80 -1.59 32.57
C SER A 372 13.43 -3.07 32.49
N GLY A 373 14.40 -3.96 32.65
CA GLY A 373 14.22 -5.41 32.61
C GLY A 373 14.50 -6.02 31.23
N PRO A 374 14.45 -7.36 31.11
CA PRO A 374 14.88 -8.11 29.93
C PRO A 374 13.83 -8.07 28.80
N ALA A 375 13.52 -6.87 28.29
CA ALA A 375 12.64 -6.69 27.15
C ALA A 375 13.43 -6.53 25.85
N PRO A 376 12.89 -6.97 24.70
CA PRO A 376 13.50 -6.71 23.40
C PRO A 376 13.70 -5.21 23.14
N ILE A 377 14.82 -4.85 22.54
CA ILE A 377 15.13 -3.49 22.09
C ILE A 377 14.60 -3.32 20.66
N LEU A 378 13.77 -2.30 20.44
CA LEU A 378 13.34 -1.95 19.09
C LEU A 378 14.40 -1.08 18.41
N VAL A 379 15.01 -1.59 17.34
CA VAL A 379 16.02 -0.89 16.53
C VAL A 379 15.42 -0.57 15.17
N THR A 380 15.54 0.68 14.73
CA THR A 380 14.98 1.13 13.44
C THR A 380 15.93 2.11 12.75
N CYS A 381 15.93 2.10 11.43
CA CYS A 381 16.57 3.07 10.54
C CYS A 381 15.71 3.23 9.28
N TYR A 382 16.12 4.09 8.34
CA TYR A 382 15.33 4.41 7.14
C TYR A 382 14.83 3.18 6.36
N ASP A 383 15.71 2.20 6.12
CA ASP A 383 15.39 0.95 5.41
C ASP A 383 15.25 -0.27 6.35
N GLY A 384 15.34 -0.03 7.67
CA GLY A 384 15.41 -1.08 8.69
C GLY A 384 16.52 -2.10 8.47
N CYS A 385 17.59 -1.74 7.76
CA CYS A 385 18.61 -2.68 7.28
C CYS A 385 20.03 -2.20 7.54
N ARG A 386 20.43 -1.02 7.03
CA ARG A 386 21.82 -0.55 7.08
C ARG A 386 22.27 -0.23 8.50
N ALA A 387 21.75 0.84 9.07
CA ALA A 387 22.16 1.28 10.41
C ALA A 387 21.60 0.36 11.50
N SER A 388 20.40 -0.20 11.31
CA SER A 388 19.84 -1.19 12.24
C SER A 388 20.67 -2.48 12.30
N GLY A 389 21.04 -3.04 11.14
CA GLY A 389 21.85 -4.25 11.08
C GLY A 389 23.25 -4.03 11.66
N PHE A 390 23.87 -2.89 11.34
CA PHE A 390 25.13 -2.47 11.94
C PHE A 390 25.04 -2.37 13.47
N TYR A 391 24.03 -1.66 14.00
CA TYR A 391 23.84 -1.52 15.45
C TYR A 391 23.65 -2.87 16.16
N CYS A 392 22.86 -3.78 15.57
CA CYS A 392 22.66 -5.11 16.13
C CYS A 392 23.96 -5.90 16.23
N ALA A 393 24.81 -5.88 15.19
CA ALA A 393 26.11 -6.55 15.22
C ALA A 393 27.09 -5.86 16.18
N ALA A 394 27.11 -4.53 16.20
CA ALA A 394 27.92 -3.72 17.11
C ALA A 394 27.56 -3.99 18.59
N SER A 395 26.26 -4.05 18.92
CA SER A 395 25.79 -4.36 20.27
C SER A 395 26.10 -5.81 20.66
N TYR A 396 26.02 -6.76 19.72
CA TYR A 396 26.45 -8.14 19.95
C TYR A 396 27.96 -8.19 20.26
N LEU A 397 28.78 -7.50 19.48
CA LEU A 397 30.22 -7.44 19.68
C LEU A 397 30.59 -6.78 21.01
N ALA A 398 29.93 -5.68 21.36
CA ALA A 398 30.14 -5.03 22.65
C ALA A 398 29.87 -5.96 23.82
N ALA A 399 28.75 -6.72 23.77
CA ALA A 399 28.45 -7.73 24.79
C ALA A 399 29.49 -8.86 24.81
N GLN A 400 29.88 -9.39 23.64
CA GLN A 400 30.89 -10.44 23.54
C GLN A 400 32.24 -9.99 24.14
N ILE A 401 32.75 -8.83 23.72
CA ILE A 401 34.00 -8.25 24.23
C ILE A 401 33.88 -8.00 25.73
N HIS A 402 32.72 -7.53 26.19
CA HIS A 402 32.48 -7.29 27.60
C HIS A 402 32.61 -8.57 28.43
N ASP A 403 32.00 -9.67 27.98
CA ASP A 403 31.85 -10.90 28.76
C ASP A 403 33.02 -11.87 28.61
N THR A 404 33.67 -11.91 27.44
CA THR A 404 34.70 -12.93 27.13
C THR A 404 36.08 -12.35 26.80
N LEU A 405 36.20 -11.02 26.65
CA LEU A 405 37.39 -10.35 26.10
C LEU A 405 37.80 -10.85 24.70
N GLN A 406 36.85 -11.44 23.95
CA GLN A 406 37.05 -11.87 22.57
C GLN A 406 36.17 -11.05 21.63
N ALA A 407 36.65 -10.82 20.41
CA ALA A 407 35.89 -10.17 19.35
C ALA A 407 35.78 -11.10 18.13
N ASP A 408 34.57 -11.52 17.79
CA ASP A 408 34.30 -12.31 16.57
C ASP A 408 33.30 -11.58 15.66
N VAL A 409 33.85 -10.70 14.82
CA VAL A 409 33.07 -9.89 13.86
C VAL A 409 32.32 -10.77 12.86
N ILE A 410 32.94 -11.88 12.41
CA ILE A 410 32.31 -12.80 11.47
C ILE A 410 31.06 -13.41 12.09
N GLN A 411 31.18 -13.92 13.31
CA GLN A 411 30.07 -14.54 14.01
C GLN A 411 28.96 -13.54 14.35
N ALA A 412 29.31 -12.32 14.75
CA ALA A 412 28.34 -11.25 14.99
C ALA A 412 27.51 -10.96 13.73
N VAL A 413 28.17 -10.77 12.58
CA VAL A 413 27.52 -10.51 11.29
C VAL A 413 26.67 -11.70 10.82
N ARG A 414 27.18 -12.92 10.94
CA ARG A 414 26.42 -14.14 10.62
C ARG A 414 25.16 -14.25 11.48
N THR A 415 25.28 -14.04 12.78
CA THR A 415 24.18 -14.15 13.73
C THR A 415 23.03 -13.18 13.40
N VAL A 416 23.36 -11.93 13.09
CA VAL A 416 22.32 -10.94 12.74
C VAL A 416 21.74 -11.19 11.34
N ARG A 417 22.54 -11.69 10.38
CA ARG A 417 22.08 -12.04 9.03
C ARG A 417 21.21 -13.30 8.99
N LEU A 418 21.40 -14.26 9.91
CA LEU A 418 20.51 -15.42 10.03
C LEU A 418 19.05 -15.00 10.26
N HIS A 419 18.85 -13.90 11.01
CA HIS A 419 17.51 -13.38 11.31
C HIS A 419 17.03 -12.38 10.25
N ARG A 420 17.95 -11.63 9.63
CA ARG A 420 17.64 -10.71 8.53
C ARG A 420 18.75 -10.69 7.48
N PRO A 421 18.60 -11.45 6.38
CA PRO A 421 19.68 -11.65 5.40
C PRO A 421 20.25 -10.38 4.77
N THR A 422 19.47 -9.30 4.73
CA THR A 422 19.88 -8.03 4.12
C THR A 422 20.82 -7.21 5.02
N PHE A 423 20.97 -7.55 6.31
CA PHE A 423 21.78 -6.77 7.25
C PHE A 423 23.25 -6.65 6.84
N ILE A 424 23.81 -5.48 7.11
CA ILE A 424 25.21 -5.13 6.82
C ILE A 424 25.48 -5.29 5.31
N PRO A 425 24.77 -4.56 4.43
CA PRO A 425 24.82 -4.83 2.99
C PRO A 425 26.17 -4.53 2.33
N THR A 426 27.10 -3.82 2.99
CA THR A 426 28.35 -3.37 2.37
C THR A 426 29.60 -3.76 3.13
N VAL A 427 30.73 -3.81 2.42
CA VAL A 427 32.05 -4.16 2.97
C VAL A 427 32.55 -3.06 3.91
N GLU A 428 32.17 -1.80 3.66
CA GLU A 428 32.53 -0.66 4.51
C GLU A 428 31.94 -0.83 5.92
N GLN A 429 30.67 -1.23 6.03
CA GLN A 429 30.05 -1.52 7.33
C GLN A 429 30.72 -2.68 8.05
N TYR A 430 31.08 -3.72 7.29
CA TYR A 430 31.78 -4.89 7.83
C TYR A 430 33.17 -4.52 8.36
N ARG A 431 33.95 -3.75 7.60
CA ARG A 431 35.25 -3.21 8.04
C ARG A 431 35.11 -2.36 9.30
N TRP A 432 34.10 -1.51 9.37
CA TRP A 432 33.92 -0.60 10.51
C TRP A 432 33.59 -1.36 11.81
N LEU A 433 32.95 -2.54 11.74
CA LEU A 433 32.78 -3.40 12.92
C LEU A 433 34.12 -3.90 13.49
N TYR A 434 35.16 -4.09 12.66
CA TYR A 434 36.51 -4.35 13.16
C TYR A 434 37.10 -3.12 13.85
N GLU A 435 36.95 -1.93 13.25
CA GLU A 435 37.44 -0.68 13.85
C GLU A 435 36.79 -0.43 15.23
N LEU A 436 35.48 -0.62 15.33
CA LEU A 436 34.74 -0.58 16.59
C LEU A 436 35.25 -1.64 17.58
N SER A 437 35.50 -2.87 17.13
CA SER A 437 35.98 -3.94 18.00
C SER A 437 37.36 -3.61 18.58
N CYS A 438 38.28 -3.10 17.75
CA CYS A 438 39.59 -2.64 18.20
C CYS A 438 39.47 -1.55 19.26
N PHE A 439 38.57 -0.58 19.06
CA PHE A 439 38.32 0.50 20.02
C PHE A 439 37.74 -0.03 21.35
N LEU A 440 36.75 -0.92 21.30
CA LEU A 440 36.13 -1.48 22.50
C LEU A 440 37.11 -2.32 23.31
N VAL A 441 37.97 -3.09 22.63
CA VAL A 441 39.03 -3.88 23.27
C VAL A 441 40.07 -2.97 23.91
N SER A 442 40.52 -1.91 23.21
CA SER A 442 41.52 -0.98 23.76
C SER A 442 40.99 -0.24 24.99
N GLU A 443 39.74 0.22 24.99
CA GLU A 443 39.12 0.83 26.17
C GLU A 443 39.03 -0.13 27.37
N LYS A 444 38.77 -1.43 27.11
CA LYS A 444 38.67 -2.46 28.17
C LYS A 444 40.01 -2.88 28.74
N ILE A 445 41.09 -2.84 27.95
CA ILE A 445 42.44 -3.16 28.41
C ILE A 445 43.03 -1.99 29.21
N LEU A 446 42.63 -0.75 28.91
CA LEU A 446 43.12 0.46 29.56
C LEU A 446 42.36 0.86 30.84
N LYS A 447 41.26 0.17 31.18
CA LYS A 447 40.46 0.35 32.41
C LYS A 447 40.61 -0.86 33.31
#